data_AF-A0AAV5SR59-F1
#
_entry.id   AF-A0AAV5SR59-F1
#
_cell.length_a   1.000
_cell.length_b   1.000
_cell.length_c   1.000
_cell.angle_alpha   90.00
_cell.angle_beta   90.00
_cell.angle_gamma   90.00
#
_symmetry.space_group_name_H-M   'P 1'
#
loop_
_entity.id
_entity.type
_entity.pdbx_description
1 polymer ?
#
loop_
_entity_poly.entity_id
_entity_poly.type
_entity_poly.pdbx_seq_one_letter_code
_entity_poly.pdbx_strand_id
1 'polypeptide(L)'
;CLLLLVCLVISSILADYPLYIDKLDKGKASKQDKKHLDRLDDDEYTPRSQLKSQFDDILARQSPAVQAKYQEKVLREERKRTEKEEKKMRKYQEKGRDAVYRQILSIEGDLSLSEKQVKQQTKMLKKQL
;
A
#
# COMPACT_ATOMS: atom_id res chain seq x y z
N CYS A 1 -13.93 -9.83 -27.84
CA CYS A 1 -13.61 -10.22 -26.46
C CYS A 1 -12.11 -10.17 -26.13
N LEU A 2 -11.36 -9.16 -26.62
CA LEU A 2 -9.94 -8.95 -26.24
C LEU A 2 -9.77 -7.77 -25.26
N LEU A 3 -10.72 -6.83 -25.28
CA LEU A 3 -10.68 -5.60 -24.45
C LEU A 3 -10.98 -5.85 -22.96
N LEU A 4 -11.71 -6.92 -22.60
CA LEU A 4 -11.98 -7.27 -21.20
C LEU A 4 -10.77 -7.92 -20.50
N LEU A 5 -9.85 -8.50 -21.27
CA LEU A 5 -8.68 -9.20 -20.74
C LEU A 5 -7.52 -8.25 -20.44
N VAL A 6 -7.44 -7.11 -21.12
CA VAL A 6 -6.38 -6.10 -20.90
C VAL A 6 -6.59 -5.30 -19.62
N CYS A 7 -7.84 -5.09 -19.19
CA CYS A 7 -8.10 -4.42 -17.91
C CYS A 7 -7.75 -5.27 -16.68
N LEU A 8 -7.63 -6.59 -16.83
CA LEU A 8 -7.40 -7.51 -15.71
C LEU A 8 -5.91 -7.70 -15.37
N VAL A 9 -4.99 -7.29 -16.25
CA VAL A 9 -3.54 -7.48 -16.08
C VAL A 9 -2.84 -6.28 -15.44
N ILE A 10 -3.47 -5.11 -15.39
CA ILE A 10 -2.86 -3.89 -14.81
C ILE A 10 -2.94 -3.89 -13.26
N SER A 11 -3.69 -4.81 -12.67
CA SER A 11 -3.95 -4.85 -11.22
C SER A 11 -2.79 -5.37 -10.36
N SER A 12 -1.70 -5.88 -10.96
CA SER A 12 -0.74 -6.74 -10.23
C SER A 12 0.56 -6.06 -9.77
N ILE A 13 0.75 -4.74 -9.97
CA ILE A 13 2.04 -4.08 -9.64
C ILE A 13 1.86 -2.75 -8.88
N LEU A 14 0.63 -2.35 -8.59
CA LEU A 14 0.37 -1.09 -7.89
C LEU A 14 0.06 -1.35 -6.42
N ALA A 15 1.09 -1.10 -5.60
CA ALA A 15 1.02 -0.88 -4.16
C ALA A 15 0.55 -2.05 -3.27
N ASP A 16 1.44 -3.01 -3.03
CA ASP A 16 1.30 -3.90 -1.88
C ASP A 16 1.62 -3.20 -0.55
N TYR A 17 2.10 -1.95 -0.56
CA TYR A 17 2.23 -1.11 0.64
C TYR A 17 2.44 0.36 0.27
N PRO A 18 1.88 1.35 0.99
CA PRO A 18 0.79 1.23 1.96
C PRO A 18 -0.53 0.82 1.30
N LEU A 19 -1.49 0.36 2.09
CA LEU A 19 -2.80 -0.11 1.59
C LEU A 19 -3.69 1.01 1.00
N TYR A 20 -3.28 2.28 1.10
CA TYR A 20 -3.95 3.46 0.53
C TYR A 20 -5.46 3.56 0.81
N ILE A 21 -5.94 2.99 1.91
CA ILE A 21 -7.36 2.98 2.31
C ILE A 21 -7.91 4.41 2.38
N ASP A 22 -7.09 5.35 2.85
CA ASP A 22 -7.39 6.78 2.94
C ASP A 22 -7.63 7.46 1.58
N LYS A 23 -7.19 6.86 0.46
CA LYS A 23 -7.37 7.42 -0.88
C LYS A 23 -8.76 7.17 -1.45
N LEU A 24 -9.46 6.15 -0.95
CA LEU A 24 -10.84 5.89 -1.33
C LEU A 24 -11.74 7.04 -0.86
N ASP A 25 -12.63 7.51 -1.74
CA ASP A 25 -13.58 8.56 -1.39
C ASP A 25 -14.67 8.00 -0.46
N LYS A 26 -14.39 8.00 0.85
CA LYS A 26 -15.29 7.48 1.89
C LYS A 26 -16.67 8.19 1.91
N GLY A 27 -16.80 9.37 1.28
CA GLY A 27 -18.07 10.08 1.16
C GLY A 27 -19.05 9.46 0.16
N LYS A 28 -18.57 8.56 -0.71
CA LYS A 28 -19.37 7.81 -1.69
C LYS A 28 -19.68 6.38 -1.26
N ALA A 29 -19.05 5.91 -0.19
CA ALA A 29 -19.29 4.59 0.37
C ALA A 29 -20.57 4.57 1.24
N SER A 30 -21.12 3.37 1.47
CA SER A 30 -22.22 3.19 2.43
C SER A 30 -21.75 3.55 3.85
N LYS A 31 -22.68 3.89 4.76
CA LYS A 31 -22.33 4.16 6.18
C LYS A 31 -21.63 2.97 6.83
N GLN A 32 -22.01 1.74 6.47
CA GLN A 32 -21.39 0.52 6.98
C GLN A 32 -19.98 0.34 6.44
N ASP A 33 -19.78 0.51 5.12
CA ASP A 33 -18.46 0.43 4.51
C ASP A 33 -17.53 1.51 5.06
N LYS A 34 -18.01 2.75 5.26
CA LYS A 34 -17.22 3.81 5.87
C LYS A 34 -16.69 3.41 7.26
N LYS A 35 -17.56 2.93 8.14
CA LYS A 35 -17.16 2.43 9.48
C LYS A 35 -16.21 1.23 9.39
N HIS A 36 -16.31 0.43 8.33
CA HIS A 36 -15.41 -0.69 8.13
C HIS A 36 -14.04 -0.20 7.66
N LEU A 37 -13.99 0.71 6.68
CA LEU A 37 -12.77 1.36 6.19
C LEU A 37 -12.01 2.08 7.31
N ASP A 38 -12.71 2.78 8.21
CA ASP A 38 -12.06 3.44 9.36
C ASP A 38 -11.40 2.41 10.29
N ARG A 39 -12.08 1.28 10.55
CA ARG A 39 -11.49 0.18 11.35
C ARG A 39 -10.28 -0.47 10.66
N LEU A 40 -10.32 -0.64 9.33
CA LEU A 40 -9.20 -1.21 8.59
C LEU A 40 -7.97 -0.28 8.59
N ASP A 41 -8.19 1.04 8.57
CA ASP A 41 -7.14 2.06 8.59
C ASP A 41 -6.45 2.16 9.97
N ASP A 42 -7.21 1.93 11.05
CA ASP A 42 -6.71 1.97 12.44
C ASP A 42 -6.09 0.64 12.92
N ASP A 43 -6.27 -0.46 12.18
CA ASP A 43 -5.79 -1.79 12.60
C ASP A 43 -4.30 -1.99 12.32
N GLU A 44 -3.48 -1.79 13.36
CA GLU A 44 -2.03 -2.01 13.28
C GLU A 44 -1.60 -3.48 13.49
N TYR A 45 -2.50 -4.39 13.90
CA TYR A 45 -2.14 -5.70 14.45
C TYR A 45 -2.47 -6.87 13.53
N THR A 46 -3.44 -6.72 12.66
CA THR A 46 -3.81 -7.72 11.66
C THR A 46 -2.80 -7.73 10.50
N PRO A 47 -2.45 -8.90 9.94
CA PRO A 47 -1.66 -8.98 8.70
C PRO A 47 -2.24 -8.11 7.60
N ARG A 48 -1.41 -7.28 6.97
CA ARG A 48 -1.87 -6.32 5.95
C ARG A 48 -2.50 -7.01 4.74
N SER A 49 -2.14 -8.24 4.42
CA SER A 49 -2.78 -9.07 3.40
C SER A 49 -4.26 -9.32 3.68
N GLN A 50 -4.63 -9.54 4.94
CA GLN A 50 -6.01 -9.75 5.36
C GLN A 50 -6.80 -8.44 5.32
N LEU A 51 -6.18 -7.32 5.74
CA LEU A 51 -6.78 -5.99 5.62
C LEU A 51 -6.99 -5.61 4.16
N LYS A 52 -6.02 -5.92 3.29
CA LYS A 52 -6.10 -5.70 1.85
C LYS A 52 -7.28 -6.46 1.24
N SER A 53 -7.45 -7.73 1.57
CA SER A 53 -8.58 -8.53 1.07
C SER A 53 -9.93 -7.90 1.44
N GLN A 54 -10.10 -7.47 2.69
CA GLN A 54 -11.32 -6.80 3.14
C GLN A 54 -11.54 -5.46 2.44
N PHE A 55 -10.47 -4.69 2.23
CA PHE A 55 -10.54 -3.43 1.49
C PHE A 55 -10.91 -3.64 0.02
N ASP A 56 -10.31 -4.63 -0.65
CA ASP A 56 -10.58 -4.96 -2.05
C ASP A 56 -12.06 -5.33 -2.24
N ASP A 57 -12.67 -6.05 -1.29
CA ASP A 57 -14.10 -6.36 -1.31
C ASP A 57 -14.98 -5.10 -1.21
N ILE A 58 -14.58 -4.11 -0.40
CA ILE A 58 -15.29 -2.83 -0.29
C ILE A 58 -15.13 -2.02 -1.59
N LEU A 59 -13.93 -2.00 -2.15
CA LEU A 59 -13.62 -1.29 -3.40
C LEU A 59 -14.41 -1.88 -4.57
N ALA A 60 -14.53 -3.21 -4.66
CA ALA A 60 -15.29 -3.92 -5.69
C ALA A 60 -16.78 -3.57 -5.68
N ARG A 61 -17.35 -3.23 -4.51
CA ARG A 61 -18.74 -2.75 -4.39
C ARG A 61 -18.95 -1.29 -4.81
N GLN A 62 -17.88 -0.53 -5.00
CA GLN A 62 -17.99 0.87 -5.43
C GLN A 62 -18.34 0.99 -6.91
N SER A 63 -18.93 2.11 -7.30
CA SER A 63 -19.16 2.42 -8.72
C SER A 63 -17.84 2.47 -9.51
N PRO A 64 -17.86 2.18 -10.83
CA PRO A 64 -16.66 2.24 -11.66
C PRO A 64 -15.95 3.60 -11.61
N ALA A 65 -16.70 4.71 -11.52
CA ALA A 65 -16.13 6.05 -11.41
C ALA A 65 -15.34 6.26 -10.12
N VAL A 66 -15.79 5.68 -9.01
CA VAL A 66 -15.08 5.76 -7.71
C VAL A 66 -13.82 4.89 -7.74
N GLN A 67 -13.90 3.69 -8.33
CA GLN A 67 -12.74 2.80 -8.51
C GLN A 67 -11.65 3.45 -9.37
N ALA A 68 -12.02 4.05 -10.52
CA ALA A 68 -11.07 4.73 -11.40
C ALA A 68 -10.37 5.92 -10.70
N LYS A 69 -11.13 6.73 -9.95
CA LYS A 69 -10.58 7.85 -9.18
C LYS A 69 -9.66 7.39 -8.05
N TYR A 70 -9.97 6.27 -7.41
CA TYR A 70 -9.09 5.64 -6.42
C TYR A 70 -7.77 5.22 -7.06
N GLN A 71 -7.81 4.49 -8.18
CA GLN A 71 -6.62 4.04 -8.90
C GLN A 71 -5.74 5.21 -9.34
N GLU A 72 -6.33 6.29 -9.85
CA GLU A 72 -5.60 7.51 -10.23
C GLU A 72 -4.83 8.11 -9.04
N LYS A 73 -5.47 8.18 -7.86
CA LYS A 73 -4.82 8.67 -6.64
C LYS A 73 -3.69 7.75 -6.20
N VAL A 74 -3.89 6.44 -6.19
CA VAL A 74 -2.86 5.44 -5.82
C VAL A 74 -1.66 5.55 -6.73
N LEU A 75 -1.88 5.59 -8.06
CA LEU A 75 -0.84 5.76 -9.06
C LEU A 75 0.03 7.01 -8.79
N ARG A 76 -0.60 8.11 -8.41
CA ARG A 76 0.12 9.35 -8.10
C ARG A 76 0.95 9.24 -6.83
N GLU A 77 0.42 8.61 -5.79
CA GLU A 77 1.14 8.46 -4.52
C GLU A 77 2.27 7.44 -4.62
N GLU A 78 2.08 6.34 -5.37
CA GLU A 78 3.14 5.39 -5.69
C GLU A 78 4.30 6.05 -6.43
N ARG A 79 4.04 6.86 -7.47
CA ARG A 79 5.11 7.61 -8.16
C ARG A 79 5.93 8.48 -7.21
N LYS A 80 5.27 9.23 -6.33
CA LYS A 80 5.97 10.07 -5.33
C LYS A 80 6.77 9.23 -4.34
N ARG A 81 6.23 8.06 -3.96
CA ARG A 81 6.87 7.14 -3.02
C ARG A 81 8.12 6.51 -3.64
N THR A 82 8.01 5.94 -4.83
CA THR A 82 9.13 5.30 -5.54
C THR A 82 10.25 6.29 -5.81
N GLU A 83 9.95 7.51 -6.26
CA GLU A 83 10.95 8.58 -6.45
C GLU A 83 11.71 8.89 -5.15
N LYS A 84 11.00 8.96 -4.01
CA LYS A 84 11.64 9.18 -2.69
C LYS A 84 12.47 7.98 -2.25
N GLU A 85 11.98 6.77 -2.50
CA GLU A 85 12.69 5.53 -2.18
C GLU A 85 13.97 5.40 -3.00
N GLU A 86 13.94 5.67 -4.30
CA GLU A 86 15.11 5.70 -5.18
C GLU A 86 16.15 6.73 -4.73
N LYS A 87 15.71 7.94 -4.38
CA LYS A 87 16.60 8.98 -3.87
C LYS A 87 17.29 8.57 -2.57
N LYS A 88 16.55 7.96 -1.64
CA LYS A 88 17.12 7.41 -0.41
C LYS A 88 18.04 6.23 -0.69
N MET A 89 17.68 5.38 -1.65
CA MET A 89 18.47 4.22 -2.02
C MET A 89 19.86 4.64 -2.50
N ARG A 90 19.94 5.60 -3.43
CA ARG A 90 21.22 6.18 -3.90
C ARG A 90 22.07 6.71 -2.74
N LYS A 91 21.45 7.48 -1.84
CA LYS A 91 22.13 8.03 -0.66
C LYS A 91 22.70 6.94 0.27
N TYR A 92 22.00 5.84 0.48
CA TYR A 92 22.50 4.75 1.33
C TYR A 92 23.53 3.88 0.62
N GLN A 93 23.44 3.76 -0.71
CA GLN A 93 24.44 3.10 -1.54
C GLN A 93 25.79 3.83 -1.48
N GLU A 94 25.80 5.17 -1.60
CA GLU A 94 27.01 5.99 -1.44
C GLU A 94 27.67 5.83 -0.07
N LYS A 95 26.90 5.43 0.95
CA LYS A 95 27.37 5.20 2.32
C LYS A 95 27.73 3.74 2.62
N GLY A 96 27.59 2.83 1.65
CA GLY A 96 27.76 1.39 1.86
C GLY A 96 26.73 0.77 2.81
N ARG A 97 25.54 1.37 2.92
CA ARG A 97 24.42 0.93 3.80
C ARG A 97 23.20 0.48 3.00
N ASP A 98 23.37 0.20 1.71
CA ASP A 98 22.27 -0.17 0.82
C ASP A 98 21.62 -1.50 1.18
N ALA A 99 22.40 -2.49 1.64
CA ALA A 99 21.88 -3.78 2.06
C ALA A 99 20.82 -3.65 3.18
N VAL A 100 21.12 -2.86 4.22
CA VAL A 100 20.20 -2.60 5.34
C VAL A 100 18.95 -1.86 4.85
N TYR A 101 19.11 -0.88 3.96
CA TYR A 101 17.97 -0.14 3.43
C TYR A 101 17.07 -1.00 2.54
N ARG A 102 17.63 -1.90 1.71
CA ARG A 102 16.87 -2.88 0.93
C ARG A 102 16.07 -3.83 1.84
N GLN A 103 16.66 -4.26 2.95
CA GLN A 103 15.94 -5.09 3.93
C GLN A 103 14.76 -4.35 4.55
N ILE A 104 14.90 -3.05 4.86
CA ILE A 104 13.79 -2.22 5.34
C ILE A 104 12.67 -2.16 4.30
N LEU A 105 13.00 -1.92 3.02
CA LEU A 105 11.99 -1.87 1.95
C LEU A 105 11.28 -3.22 1.77
N SER A 106 12.02 -4.34 1.88
CA SER A 106 11.43 -5.69 1.80
C SER A 106 10.43 -5.93 2.93
N ILE A 107 10.74 -5.51 4.16
CA ILE A 107 9.83 -5.63 5.31
C ILE A 107 8.62 -4.70 5.15
N GLU A 108 8.86 -3.46 4.69
CA GLU A 108 7.79 -2.50 4.41
C GLU A 108 6.82 -3.06 3.35
N GLY A 109 7.30 -3.75 2.32
CA GLY A 109 6.46 -4.40 1.30
C GLY A 109 5.83 -5.75 1.68
N ASP A 110 6.21 -6.37 2.80
CA ASP A 110 5.72 -7.71 3.17
C ASP A 110 4.32 -7.67 3.78
N LEU A 111 3.29 -7.85 2.95
CA LEU A 111 1.89 -7.87 3.37
C LEU A 111 1.55 -8.94 4.41
N SER A 112 2.36 -9.99 4.59
CA SER A 112 2.12 -10.99 5.65
C SER A 112 2.31 -10.42 7.06
N LEU A 113 3.04 -9.31 7.18
CA LEU A 113 3.27 -8.61 8.43
C LEU A 113 2.18 -7.57 8.70
N SER A 114 1.84 -7.41 9.98
CA SER A 114 1.05 -6.28 10.44
C SER A 114 1.87 -5.00 10.47
N GLU A 115 1.20 -3.83 10.50
CA GLU A 115 1.91 -2.55 10.57
C GLU A 115 2.78 -2.44 11.83
N LYS A 116 2.30 -3.01 12.95
CA LYS A 116 3.06 -3.06 14.20
C LYS A 116 4.36 -3.83 14.04
N GLN A 117 4.33 -5.00 13.40
CA GLN A 117 5.50 -5.83 13.16
C GLN A 117 6.51 -5.11 12.25
N VAL A 118 6.04 -4.48 11.17
CA VAL A 118 6.87 -3.66 10.26
C VAL A 118 7.54 -2.52 11.02
N LYS A 119 6.78 -1.77 11.81
CA LYS A 119 7.30 -0.67 12.65
C LYS A 119 8.40 -1.17 13.59
N GLN A 120 8.18 -2.30 14.26
CA GLN A 120 9.16 -2.88 15.19
C GLN A 120 10.43 -3.33 14.46
N GLN A 121 10.30 -4.13 13.40
CA GLN A 121 11.43 -4.68 12.66
C GLN A 121 12.25 -3.58 11.97
N THR A 122 11.60 -2.65 11.29
CA THR A 122 12.29 -1.55 10.63
C THR A 122 12.94 -0.58 11.62
N LYS A 123 12.36 -0.36 12.81
CA LYS A 123 12.98 0.46 13.86
C LYS A 123 14.32 -0.13 14.32
N MET A 124 14.46 -1.45 14.37
CA MET A 124 15.74 -2.10 14.72
C MET A 124 16.79 -1.89 13.64
N LEU A 125 16.42 -2.08 12.36
CA LEU A 125 17.32 -1.89 11.22
C LEU A 125 17.72 -0.44 11.01
N LYS A 126 16.80 0.51 11.23
CA LYS A 126 17.05 1.96 11.11
C LYS A 126 18.14 2.46 12.07
N LYS A 127 18.47 1.73 13.15
CA LYS A 127 19.61 2.05 14.04
C LYS A 127 20.98 1.79 13.39
N GLN A 128 21.00 1.02 12.30
CA GLN A 128 22.22 0.66 11.57
C GLN A 128 22.42 1.54 10.33
N LEU A 129 21.44 2.39 9.99
CA LEU A 129 21.44 3.32 8.85
C LEU A 129 22.11 4.66 9.14
#